data_AF-I9P1M0-F1
#
_entry.id   AF-I9P1M0-F1
#
_cell.length_a   1.000
_cell.length_b   1.000
_cell.length_c   1.000
_cell.angle_alpha   90.00
_cell.angle_beta   90.00
_cell.angle_gamma   90.00
#
_symmetry.space_group_name_H-M   'P 1'
#
loop_
_entity.id
_entity.type
_entity.pdbx_description
1 polymer ?
#
loop_
_entity_poly.entity_id
_entity_poly.type
_entity_poly.pdbx_seq_one_letter_code
_entity_poly.pdbx_strand_id
1 'polypeptide(L)' 'MHKFIENEEIRLPYEEEVNGYTIFIDVNPDRWRGGSVWSVCKGGVELDSGLAFDVTDAIGSANNTIDALVSFLRS' A
#
# COMPACT_ATOMS: atom_id res chain seq x y z
N MET A 1 12.28 -5.57 29.19
CA MET A 1 11.64 -6.58 28.31
C MET A 1 11.66 -6.04 26.90
N HIS A 2 12.45 -6.65 26.02
CA HIS A 2 12.38 -6.34 24.59
C HIS A 2 11.15 -7.07 24.05
N LYS A 3 10.08 -6.32 23.75
CA LYS A 3 8.96 -6.86 22.98
C LYS A 3 9.50 -7.12 21.57
N PHE A 4 9.79 -8.37 21.27
CA PHE A 4 9.81 -8.83 19.89
C PHE A 4 8.38 -8.62 19.40
N ILE A 5 8.17 -7.67 18.49
CA ILE A 5 6.92 -7.57 17.74
C ILE A 5 6.98 -8.76 16.78
N GLU A 6 6.40 -9.87 17.20
CA GLU A 6 6.11 -11.00 16.33
C GLU A 6 5.20 -10.50 15.21
N ASN A 7 5.68 -10.64 13.97
CA ASN A 7 4.93 -10.64 12.71
C ASN A 7 3.41 -10.51 12.90
N GLU A 8 2.90 -9.27 12.98
CA GLU A 8 1.47 -9.07 12.76
C GLU A 8 1.20 -9.50 11.32
N GLU A 9 0.53 -10.64 11.13
CA GLU A 9 0.05 -11.05 9.82
C GLU A 9 -0.79 -9.90 9.26
N ILE A 10 -0.29 -9.24 8.22
CA ILE A 10 -1.02 -8.15 7.57
C ILE A 10 -2.26 -8.77 6.92
N ARG A 11 -3.43 -8.42 7.45
CA ARG A 11 -4.72 -8.95 6.98
C ARG A 11 -5.26 -8.08 5.87
N LEU A 12 -5.86 -8.73 4.87
CA LEU A 12 -6.56 -8.06 3.78
C LEU A 12 -8.08 -8.03 4.04
N PRO A 13 -8.78 -6.96 3.62
CA PRO A 13 -8.23 -5.75 3.02
C PRO A 13 -7.43 -4.93 4.06
N TYR A 14 -6.36 -4.30 3.60
CA TYR A 14 -5.48 -3.44 4.39
C TYR A 14 -5.68 -1.99 3.96
N GLU A 15 -5.78 -1.10 4.94
CA GLU A 15 -5.94 0.34 4.74
C GLU A 15 -5.07 1.10 5.74
N GLU A 16 -4.32 2.08 5.25
CA GLU A 16 -3.45 2.93 6.07
C GLU A 16 -3.44 4.37 5.55
N GLU A 17 -3.42 5.36 6.46
CA GLU A 17 -3.21 6.76 6.10
C GLU A 17 -1.75 7.18 6.34
N VAL A 18 -1.08 7.65 5.29
CA VAL A 18 0.33 8.08 5.32
C VAL A 18 0.45 9.46 4.67
N ASN A 19 0.91 10.47 5.42
CA ASN A 19 1.12 11.85 4.92
C ASN A 19 -0.12 12.48 4.24
N GLY A 20 -1.33 12.12 4.69
CA GLY A 20 -2.60 12.57 4.11
C GLY A 20 -2.94 11.91 2.76
N TYR A 21 -2.26 10.81 2.43
CA TYR A 21 -2.64 9.87 1.38
C TYR A 21 -3.21 8.61 2.05
N THR A 22 -4.15 7.95 1.38
CA THR A 22 -4.71 6.67 1.83
C THR A 22 -4.17 5.56 0.95
N ILE A 23 -3.53 4.57 1.57
CA ILE A 23 -3.11 3.32 0.93
C ILE A 23 -4.23 2.32 1.12
N PHE A 24 -4.67 1.69 0.04
CA PHE A 24 -5.57 0.53 0.06
C PHE A 24 -4.87 -0.67 -0.56
N ILE A 25 -4.99 -1.83 0.06
CA ILE A 25 -4.48 -3.09 -0.47
C ILE A 25 -5.54 -4.17 -0.29
N ASP A 26 -5.80 -4.92 -1.35
CA ASP A 26 -6.75 -6.04 -1.33
C ASP A 26 -6.17 -7.24 -2.07
N VAL A 27 -6.84 -8.39 -1.95
CA VAL A 27 -6.54 -9.58 -2.73
C VAL A 27 -6.78 -9.26 -4.21
N ASN A 28 -5.86 -9.67 -5.08
CA ASN A 28 -6.08 -9.55 -6.51
C ASN A 28 -7.39 -10.27 -6.91
N PRO A 29 -8.38 -9.57 -7.50
CA PRO A 29 -9.65 -10.18 -7.87
C PRO A 29 -9.50 -11.22 -9.01
N ASP A 30 -8.37 -11.21 -9.73
CA ASP A 30 -8.08 -12.24 -10.72
C ASP A 30 -7.72 -13.58 -10.04
N ARG A 31 -8.70 -14.49 -10.02
CA ARG A 31 -8.53 -15.86 -9.48
C ARG A 31 -7.43 -16.71 -10.13
N TRP A 32 -6.89 -16.30 -11.29
CA TRP A 32 -5.81 -17.01 -11.97
C TRP A 32 -4.43 -16.45 -11.62
N ARG A 33 -4.38 -15.19 -11.17
CA ARG A 33 -3.16 -14.49 -10.79
C ARG A 33 -3.22 -14.16 -9.32
N GLY A 34 -2.41 -14.86 -8.52
CA GLY A 34 -2.26 -14.50 -7.11
C GLY A 34 -1.70 -13.10 -6.89
N GLY A 35 -1.49 -12.75 -5.63
CA GLY A 35 -0.93 -11.47 -5.22
C GLY A 35 -1.98 -10.47 -4.75
N SER A 36 -1.55 -9.21 -4.67
CA SER A 36 -2.31 -8.13 -4.07
C SER A 36 -2.42 -6.95 -5.03
N VAL A 37 -3.59 -6.32 -5.04
CA VAL A 37 -3.80 -5.02 -5.67
C VAL A 37 -3.53 -3.94 -4.63
N TRP A 38 -2.89 -2.85 -5.03
CA TRP A 38 -2.72 -1.68 -4.17
C TRP A 38 -3.13 -0.40 -4.91
N SER A 39 -3.59 0.60 -4.15
CA SER A 39 -3.84 1.95 -4.65
C SER A 39 -3.48 3.01 -3.62
N VAL A 40 -3.07 4.18 -4.13
CA VAL A 40 -2.80 5.38 -3.33
C VAL A 40 -3.79 6.46 -3.71
N CYS A 41 -4.56 6.92 -2.74
CA CYS A 41 -5.61 7.92 -2.90
C CYS A 41 -5.29 9.21 -2.13
N LYS A 42 -5.80 10.34 -2.60
CA LYS A 42 -5.79 11.61 -1.84
C LYS A 42 -7.09 12.36 -2.05
N GLY A 43 -7.80 12.67 -0.96
CA GLY A 43 -9.08 13.38 -1.03
C GLY A 43 -10.14 12.64 -1.86
N GLY A 44 -10.14 11.30 -1.84
CA GLY A 44 -11.06 10.46 -2.62
C GLY A 44 -10.70 10.26 -4.09
N VAL A 45 -9.55 10.76 -4.55
CA VAL A 45 -9.04 10.55 -5.91
C VAL A 45 -7.91 9.54 -5.89
N GLU A 46 -8.00 8.48 -6.69
CA GLU A 46 -6.89 7.54 -6.93
C GLU A 46 -5.79 8.25 -7.74
N LEU A 47 -4.58 8.25 -7.22
CA LEU A 47 -3.41 8.87 -7.85
C LEU A 47 -2.56 7.84 -8.58
N ASP A 48 -2.44 6.63 -8.02
CA ASP A 48 -1.72 5.52 -8.63
C ASP A 48 -2.24 4.19 -8.08
N SER A 49 -2.03 3.12 -8.84
CA SER A 49 -2.39 1.76 -8.46
C SER A 49 -1.56 0.70 -9.18
N GLY A 50 -1.50 -0.49 -8.60
CA GLY A 50 -0.67 -1.56 -9.14
C GLY A 50 -0.97 -2.95 -8.58
N LEU A 51 -0.16 -3.90 -9.05
CA LEU A 51 -0.15 -5.28 -8.60
C LEU A 51 1.20 -5.59 -7.95
N ALA A 52 1.17 -6.36 -6.88
CA ALA A 52 2.35 -6.88 -6.21
C ALA A 52 2.17 -8.38 -5.91
N PHE A 53 3.28 -9.09 -5.73
CA PHE A 53 3.26 -10.53 -5.45
C PHE A 53 2.74 -10.85 -4.04
N ASP A 54 3.01 -9.98 -3.07
CA ASP A 54 2.50 -10.07 -1.71
C ASP A 54 2.16 -8.69 -1.13
N VAL A 55 1.61 -8.70 0.09
CA VAL A 55 1.15 -7.50 0.79
C VAL A 55 2.31 -6.60 1.19
N THR A 56 3.47 -7.15 1.53
CA THR A 56 4.66 -6.37 1.91
C THR A 56 5.18 -5.59 0.71
N ASP A 57 5.27 -6.25 -0.45
CA ASP A 57 5.66 -5.62 -1.70
C ASP A 57 4.64 -4.53 -2.13
N ALA A 58 3.34 -4.78 -1.90
CA ALA A 58 2.28 -3.80 -2.14
C ALA A 58 2.44 -2.54 -1.27
N ILE A 59 2.68 -2.70 0.04
CA ILE A 59 2.93 -1.59 0.97
C ILE A 59 4.18 -0.82 0.56
N GLY A 60 5.26 -1.52 0.21
CA GLY A 60 6.49 -0.89 -0.26
C GLY A 60 6.28 -0.07 -1.53
N SER A 61 5.53 -0.61 -2.49
CA SER A 61 5.20 0.07 -3.75
C SER A 61 4.34 1.32 -3.52
N ALA A 62 3.32 1.22 -2.65
CA ALA A 62 2.47 2.35 -2.28
C ALA A 62 3.27 3.46 -1.57
N ASN A 63 4.13 3.11 -0.62
CA ASN A 63 4.98 4.09 0.09
C ASN A 63 5.98 4.77 -0.85
N ASN A 64 6.65 4.02 -1.74
CA ASN A 64 7.55 4.60 -2.74
C ASN A 64 6.82 5.61 -3.64
N THR A 65 5.56 5.33 -3.97
CA THR A 65 4.71 6.23 -4.76
C THR A 65 4.42 7.52 -3.99
N ILE A 66 4.07 7.41 -2.71
CA ILE A 66 3.85 8.58 -1.84
C ILE A 66 5.13 9.42 -1.74
N ASP A 67 6.29 8.79 -1.55
CA ASP A 67 7.57 9.50 -1.50
C ASP A 67 7.89 10.25 -2.79
N ALA A 68 7.61 9.64 -3.94
CA ALA A 68 7.74 10.30 -5.24
C ALA A 68 6.79 11.51 -5.37
N LEU A 69 5.52 11.35 -4.98
CA LEU A 69 4.51 12.42 -5.01
C LEU A 69 4.88 13.58 -4.07
N VAL A 70 5.34 13.28 -2.86
CA VAL A 70 5.77 14.28 -1.88
C VAL A 70 7.03 15.00 -2.36
N SER A 71 7.97 14.29 -2.98
CA SER A 71 9.19 14.89 -3.53
C SER A 71 8.89 15.84 -4.68
N PHE A 72 7.96 15.47 -5.57
CA PHE A 72 7.52 16.32 -6.69
C PHE A 72 6.86 17.62 -6.22
N LEU A 73 6.10 17.60 -5.12
CA LEU A 73 5.46 18.79 -4.57
C LEU A 73 6.43 19.75 -3.83
N ARG A 74 7.65 19.29 -3.52
CA ARG A 74 8.66 20.07 -2.80
C ARG A 74 9.72 20.68 -3.72
N SER A 75 9.76 20.29 -4.99
CA SER A 75 10.61 20.87 -6.04
C SER A 75 9.95 22.05 -6.72
#